data_AF-A0A8T4YVV8-F1
#
_entry.id   AF-A0A8T4YVV8-F1
#
_cell.length_a   1.000
_cell.length_b   1.000
_cell.length_c   1.000
_cell.angle_alpha   90.00
_cell.angle_beta   90.00
_cell.angle_gamma   90.00
#
_symmetry.space_group_name_H-M   'P 1'
#
loop_
_entity.id
_entity.type
_entity.pdbx_description
1 polymer ?
#
loop_
_entity_poly.entity_id
_entity_poly.type
_entity_poly.pdbx_seq_one_letter_code
_entity_poly.pdbx_strand_id
1 'polypeptide(L)' 'MMGWQGYGYGYGFNWLWVLLRIILAVVFLALIAFGIYYLAGGGRRVASDRPLEILKERYAKGEITKEEYERMRQELSKEG' A
#
# COMPACT_ATOMS: atom_id res chain seq x y z
N MET A 1 -42.11 -8.47 -41.29
CA MET A 1 -43.14 -8.79 -40.28
C MET A 1 -42.40 -9.35 -39.07
N MET A 2 -42.20 -8.53 -38.02
CA MET A 2 -42.90 -8.62 -36.71
C MET A 2 -42.64 -9.96 -36.00
N GLY A 3 -42.10 -10.06 -34.77
CA GLY A 3 -41.72 -9.10 -33.74
C GLY A 3 -40.65 -9.75 -32.83
N TRP A 4 -39.76 -9.00 -32.18
CA TRP A 4 -40.03 -8.29 -30.92
C TRP A 4 -40.94 -9.09 -29.96
N GLN A 5 -40.51 -10.26 -29.52
CA GLN A 5 -41.07 -10.92 -28.34
C GLN A 5 -39.94 -11.49 -27.49
N GLY A 6 -39.85 -11.00 -26.26
CA GLY A 6 -38.89 -11.51 -25.26
C GLY A 6 -38.41 -10.49 -24.21
N TYR A 7 -38.75 -9.20 -24.33
CA TYR A 7 -38.57 -8.24 -23.23
C TYR A 7 -39.65 -8.49 -22.17
N GLY A 8 -39.38 -9.36 -21.19
CA GLY A 8 -40.39 -9.66 -20.17
C GLY A 8 -39.94 -10.24 -18.83
N TYR A 9 -38.70 -10.75 -18.69
CA TYR A 9 -38.29 -11.44 -17.45
C TYR A 9 -36.90 -11.04 -16.91
N GLY A 10 -36.40 -9.86 -17.29
CA GLY A 10 -35.00 -9.48 -17.07
C GLY A 10 -34.73 -8.34 -16.07
N TYR A 11 -35.71 -7.75 -15.39
CA TYR A 11 -35.48 -6.52 -14.61
C TYR A 11 -35.47 -6.70 -13.09
N GLY A 12 -36.20 -7.68 -12.55
CA GLY A 12 -36.32 -7.89 -11.09
C GLY A 12 -35.19 -8.70 -10.44
N PHE A 13 -34.48 -9.54 -11.20
CA PHE A 13 -33.35 -10.32 -10.69
C PHE A 13 -32.00 -9.67 -11.02
N ASN A 14 -31.93 -8.85 -12.08
CA ASN A 14 -30.70 -8.24 -12.55
C ASN A 14 -30.14 -7.15 -11.62
N TRP A 15 -30.97 -6.39 -10.91
CA TRP A 15 -30.47 -5.33 -10.02
C TRP A 15 -29.71 -5.90 -8.81
N LEU A 16 -30.16 -7.03 -8.25
CA LEU A 16 -29.46 -7.78 -7.20
C LEU A 16 -28.11 -8.31 -7.70
N TRP A 17 -28.07 -8.88 -8.90
CA TRP A 17 -26.83 -9.34 -9.54
C TRP A 17 -25.86 -8.20 -9.82
N VAL A 18 -26.35 -7.04 -10.27
CA VAL A 18 -25.55 -5.83 -10.47
C VAL A 18 -24.99 -5.31 -9.14
N LEU A 19 -25.82 -5.24 -8.10
CA LEU A 19 -25.42 -4.79 -6.77
C LEU A 19 -24.32 -5.70 -6.19
N LEU A 20 -24.48 -7.02 -6.31
CA LEU A 20 -23.52 -7.99 -5.83
C LEU A 20 -22.16 -7.87 -6.54
N ARG A 21 -22.15 -7.60 -7.85
CA ARG A 21 -20.91 -7.32 -8.59
C ARG A 21 -20.23 -6.04 -8.13
N ILE A 22 -20.99 -4.98 -7.87
CA ILE A 22 -20.44 -3.71 -7.37
C ILE A 22 -19.79 -3.93 -6.00
N ILE A 23 -20.50 -4.61 -5.09
CA ILE A 23 -19.97 -4.93 -3.75
C ILE A 23 -18.68 -5.74 -3.87
N LEU A 24 -18.67 -6.78 -4.69
CA LEU A 24 -17.48 -7.62 -4.90
C LEU A 24 -16.30 -6.82 -5.46
N ALA A 25 -16.55 -5.94 -6.43
CA ALA A 25 -15.52 -5.07 -7.01
C ALA A 25 -14.93 -4.11 -5.97
N VAL A 26 -15.78 -3.50 -5.13
CA VAL A 26 -15.34 -2.61 -4.05
C VAL A 26 -14.50 -3.38 -3.01
N VAL A 27 -14.96 -4.55 -2.59
CA VAL A 27 -14.21 -5.41 -1.65
C VAL A 27 -12.86 -5.82 -2.24
N PHE A 28 -12.83 -6.22 -3.51
CA PHE A 28 -11.60 -6.60 -4.19
C PHE A 28 -10.61 -5.43 -4.28
N LEU A 29 -11.08 -4.24 -4.67
CA LEU A 29 -10.26 -3.03 -4.68
C LEU A 29 -9.77 -2.65 -3.27
N ALA A 30 -10.62 -2.78 -2.25
CA ALA A 30 -10.23 -2.52 -0.87
C ALA A 30 -9.17 -3.53 -0.38
N LEU A 31 -9.28 -4.80 -0.73
CA LEU A 31 -8.26 -5.82 -0.42
C LEU A 31 -6.94 -5.55 -1.13
N ILE A 32 -6.97 -5.12 -2.39
CA ILE A 32 -5.76 -4.70 -3.12
C ILE A 32 -5.15 -3.47 -2.46
N ALA A 33 -5.96 -2.44 -2.16
CA ALA A 33 -5.48 -1.21 -1.52
C ALA A 33 -4.90 -1.49 -0.13
N PHE A 34 -5.52 -2.37 0.65
CA PHE A 34 -5.04 -2.81 1.95
C PHE A 34 -3.76 -3.64 1.81
N GLY A 35 -3.70 -4.58 0.87
CA GLY A 35 -2.50 -5.34 0.56
C GLY A 35 -1.35 -4.42 0.17
N ILE A 36 -1.56 -3.48 -0.74
CA ILE A 36 -0.57 -2.47 -1.11
C ILE A 36 -0.22 -1.59 0.10
N TYR A 37 -1.18 -1.19 0.94
CA TYR A 37 -0.90 -0.40 2.14
C TYR A 37 -0.03 -1.16 3.14
N TYR A 38 -0.24 -2.47 3.32
CA TYR A 38 0.59 -3.30 4.21
C TYR A 38 1.97 -3.59 3.61
N LEU A 39 2.03 -3.95 2.32
CA LEU A 39 3.30 -4.20 1.63
C LEU A 39 4.12 -2.90 1.47
N ALA A 40 3.47 -1.79 1.12
CA ALA A 40 4.11 -0.48 1.02
C ALA A 40 4.32 0.17 2.40
N GLY A 41 3.54 -0.18 3.42
CA GLY A 41 3.73 0.24 4.81
C GLY A 41 4.95 -0.42 5.45
N GLY A 42 5.32 -1.63 5.01
CA GLY A 42 6.60 -2.27 5.32
C GLY A 42 7.79 -1.72 4.52
N GLY A 43 7.56 -1.05 3.39
CA GLY A 43 8.61 -0.62 2.45
C GLY A 43 8.84 0.90 2.32
N ARG A 44 7.95 1.76 2.83
CA ARG A 44 8.07 3.23 2.67
C ARG A 44 8.93 3.94 3.72
N ARG A 45 9.49 3.23 4.70
CA ARG A 45 10.57 3.78 5.53
C ARG A 45 11.95 3.75 4.85
N VAL A 46 12.08 3.04 3.73
CA VAL A 46 13.39 2.77 3.09
C VAL A 46 14.02 4.00 2.44
N ALA A 47 13.27 5.06 2.14
CA ALA A 47 13.85 6.28 1.57
C ALA A 47 14.48 7.20 2.63
N SER A 48 13.84 7.35 3.80
CA SER A 48 14.33 8.24 4.87
C SER A 48 15.28 7.54 5.86
N ASP A 49 15.12 6.22 6.05
CA ASP A 49 15.93 5.48 7.02
C ASP A 49 17.20 4.87 6.39
N ARG A 50 17.36 4.87 5.06
CA ARG A 50 18.55 4.30 4.40
C ARG A 50 19.87 4.86 4.95
N PRO A 51 20.04 6.19 5.12
CA PRO A 51 21.26 6.75 5.70
C PRO A 51 21.46 6.34 7.16
N LEU A 52 20.39 6.29 7.95
CA LEU A 52 20.43 5.89 9.37
C LEU A 52 20.72 4.39 9.56
N GLU A 53 20.20 3.55 8.66
CA GLU A 53 20.42 2.11 8.66
C GLU A 53 21.87 1.77 8.32
N ILE A 54 22.45 2.44 7.31
CA ILE A 54 23.88 2.34 6.98
C ILE A 54 24.73 2.80 8.16
N LEU A 55 24.36 3.90 8.81
CA LEU A 55 25.08 4.43 9.97
C LEU A 55 25.08 3.44 11.14
N LYS A 56 23.93 2.82 11.42
CA LYS A 56 23.78 1.79 12.46
C LYS A 56 24.59 0.53 12.14
N GLU A 57 24.65 0.12 10.88
CA GLU A 57 25.45 -1.04 10.45
C GLU A 57 26.95 -0.82 10.69
N ARG A 58 27.47 0.37 10.35
CA ARG A 58 28.89 0.72 10.58
C ARG A 58 29.24 0.80 12.06
N TYR A 59 28.33 1.33 12.88
CA TYR A 59 28.51 1.33 14.33
C TYR A 59 28.54 -0.09 14.91
N ALA A 60 27.65 -0.98 14.44
CA ALA A 60 27.63 -2.38 14.86
C ALA A 60 28.89 -3.15 14.42
N LYS A 61 29.46 -2.79 13.27
CA LYS A 61 30.76 -3.30 12.80
C LYS A 61 31.96 -2.71 13.56
N GLY A 62 31.77 -1.68 14.38
CA GLY A 62 32.83 -0.97 15.07
C GLY A 62 33.70 -0.11 14.16
N GLU A 63 33.21 0.20 12.95
CA GLU A 63 33.91 1.06 11.97
C GLU A 63 33.84 2.54 12.34
N ILE A 64 32.88 2.93 13.18
CA ILE A 64 32.68 4.30 13.68
C ILE A 64 32.48 4.27 15.19
N THR A 65 32.92 5.34 15.87
CA THR A 65 32.72 5.47 17.32
C THR A 65 31.32 5.94 17.67
N LYS A 66 30.97 5.89 18.95
CA LYS A 66 29.66 6.35 19.44
C LYS A 66 29.47 7.85 19.17
N GLU A 67 30.52 8.63 19.35
CA GLU A 67 30.52 10.08 19.13
C GLU A 67 30.25 10.42 17.66
N GLU A 68 30.88 9.68 16.74
CA GLU A 68 30.67 9.83 15.29
C GLU A 68 29.25 9.46 14.88
N TYR A 69 28.73 8.34 15.41
CA TYR A 69 27.35 7.90 15.20
C TYR A 69 26.34 8.95 15.67
N GLU A 70 26.51 9.50 16.87
CA GLU A 70 25.59 10.50 17.42
C GLU A 70 25.59 11.80 16.61
N ARG A 71 26.76 12.25 16.15
CA ARG A 71 26.88 13.45 15.33
C ARG A 71 26.18 13.30 13.97
N MET A 72 26.46 12.22 13.24
CA MET A 72 25.85 11.94 11.94
C MET A 72 24.34 11.70 12.05
N ARG A 73 23.88 11.04 13.13
CA ARG A 73 22.44 10.84 13.38
C ARG A 73 21.71 12.17 13.57
N GLN A 74 22.31 13.11 14.30
CA GLN A 74 21.73 14.44 14.52
C GLN A 74 21.68 15.27 13.24
N GLU A 75 22.70 15.18 12.40
CA GLU A 75 22.74 15.86 11.10
C GLU A 75 21.65 15.31 10.16
N LEU A 76 21.57 13.98 10.02
CA LEU A 76 20.55 13.31 9.20
C LEU A 76 19.10 13.54 9.67
N SER A 77 18.90 13.78 10.97
CA SER A 77 17.57 14.08 11.53
C SER A 77 17.14 15.54 11.33
N LYS A 78 18.06 16.45 10.97
CA LYS A 78 17.79 17.87 10.72
C LYS A 78 17.56 18.20 9.25
N GLU A 79 18.01 17.34 8.34
CA GLU A 79 17.89 17.54 6.88
C GLU A 79 16.61 16.92 6.26
N GLY A 80 15.78 16.24 7.05
CA GLY A 80 14.47 15.69 6.65
C GLY A 80 13.30 16.48 7.21
#